data_AF-A0A084QSN4-F1
#
_entry.id   AF-A0A084QSN4-F1
#
_cell.length_a   1.000
_cell.length_b   1.000
_cell.length_c   1.000
_cell.angle_alpha   90.00
_cell.angle_beta   90.00
_cell.angle_gamma   90.00
#
_symmetry.space_group_name_H-M   'P 1'
#
loop_
_entity.id
_entity.type
_entity.pdbx_description
1 polymer ?
#
loop_
_entity_poly.entity_id
_entity_poly.type
_entity_poly.pdbx_seq_one_letter_code
_entity_poly.pdbx_strand_id
1 'polypeptide(L)'
;MALGLEVTPRYLVEHHINSDDDEDAKFVFRRNDRRFYVKVSPTYFVNSPFSTDKYLSYPNIIRSDDMVLGEIYETDVYEWIIRPFQTLLLSLAPEPAGPPKNITLKDYLFPEYFAFELDIINEKPCPRQVFPTDKPHMASTLRLDDDFLDDLETWTAFYDPARIVY
;
A
#
# COMPACT_ATOMS: atom_id res chain seq x y z
N MET A 1 -15.55 11.28 34.69
CA MET A 1 -15.13 11.83 33.38
C MET A 1 -14.17 10.83 32.77
N ALA A 2 -14.61 10.09 31.75
CA ALA A 2 -13.77 9.08 31.09
C ALA A 2 -12.72 9.80 30.25
N LEU A 3 -11.44 9.49 30.50
CA LEU A 3 -10.34 9.86 29.62
C LEU A 3 -10.57 9.15 28.30
N GLY A 4 -10.91 9.90 27.25
CA GLY A 4 -10.94 9.38 25.89
C GLY A 4 -9.51 8.97 25.53
N LEU A 5 -9.24 7.67 25.57
CA LEU A 5 -8.10 7.09 24.88
C LEU A 5 -8.27 7.51 23.42
N GLU A 6 -7.40 8.38 22.92
CA GLU A 6 -7.27 8.56 21.48
C GLU A 6 -6.85 7.19 20.93
N VAL A 7 -7.82 6.45 20.40
CA VAL A 7 -7.57 5.15 19.78
C VAL A 7 -6.85 5.45 18.48
N THR A 8 -5.52 5.35 18.51
CA THR A 8 -4.71 5.42 17.31
C THR A 8 -5.26 4.40 16.31
N PRO A 9 -5.67 4.83 15.11
CA PRO A 9 -6.27 3.92 14.15
C PRO A 9 -5.30 2.79 13.83
N ARG A 10 -5.70 1.54 14.10
CA ARG A 10 -4.94 0.36 13.69
C ARG A 10 -5.04 0.19 12.17
N TYR A 11 -3.91 0.26 11.49
CA TYR A 11 -3.75 -0.06 10.07
C TYR A 11 -2.53 -0.97 9.91
N LEU A 12 -2.59 -1.85 8.92
CA LEU A 12 -1.46 -2.69 8.53
C LEU A 12 -0.98 -2.22 7.16
N VAL A 13 0.31 -1.90 7.04
CA VAL A 13 0.96 -1.73 5.74
C VAL A 13 1.19 -3.13 5.17
N GLU A 14 0.58 -3.45 4.02
CA GLU A 14 0.75 -4.78 3.42
C GLU A 14 2.02 -4.85 2.59
N HIS A 15 2.26 -3.85 1.74
CA HIS A 15 3.44 -3.71 0.91
C HIS A 15 3.46 -2.30 0.30
N HIS A 16 4.65 -1.87 -0.10
CA HIS A 16 4.85 -0.73 -0.99
C HIS A 16 5.50 -1.24 -2.29
N ILE A 17 5.24 -0.54 -3.40
CA ILE A 17 5.89 -0.79 -4.69
C ILE A 17 6.41 0.54 -5.17
N ASN A 18 7.72 0.62 -5.37
CA ASN A 18 8.35 1.70 -6.12
C ASN A 18 8.49 1.23 -7.56
N SER A 19 8.18 2.10 -8.53
CA SER A 19 8.55 1.81 -9.91
C SER A 19 10.08 1.86 -10.03
N ASP A 20 10.66 0.94 -10.80
CA ASP A 20 12.07 1.04 -11.19
C ASP A 20 12.25 2.05 -12.35
N ASP A 21 11.17 2.36 -13.07
CA ASP A 21 11.17 3.18 -14.30
C ASP A 21 10.68 4.62 -14.06
N ASP A 22 9.97 4.87 -12.96
CA ASP A 22 9.47 6.21 -12.61
C ASP A 22 9.61 6.51 -11.10
N GLU A 23 9.43 7.77 -10.73
CA GLU A 23 9.49 8.23 -9.35
C GLU A 23 8.16 8.03 -8.60
N ASP A 24 7.20 7.26 -9.14
CA ASP A 24 5.93 7.00 -8.48
C ASP A 24 6.05 5.88 -7.45
N ALA A 25 5.35 6.05 -6.34
CA ALA A 25 5.23 5.05 -5.29
C ALA A 25 3.77 4.66 -5.08
N LYS A 26 3.55 3.36 -4.88
CA LYS A 26 2.23 2.80 -4.56
C LYS A 26 2.29 2.14 -3.19
N PHE A 27 1.39 2.55 -2.31
CA PHE A 27 1.25 1.99 -0.97
C PHE A 27 -0.09 1.27 -0.85
N VAL A 28 -0.06 0.09 -0.24
CA VAL A 28 -1.25 -0.70 0.02
C VAL A 28 -1.42 -0.88 1.52
N PHE A 29 -2.53 -0.35 2.05
CA PHE A 29 -2.88 -0.44 3.46
C PHE A 29 -4.16 -1.24 3.66
N ARG A 30 -4.29 -1.89 4.81
CA ARG A 30 -5.52 -2.58 5.21
C ARG A 30 -6.06 -2.04 6.52
N ARG A 31 -7.37 -1.85 6.58
CA ARG A 31 -8.11 -1.50 7.80
C ARG A 31 -9.51 -2.08 7.74
N ASN A 32 -9.91 -2.77 8.81
CA ASN A 32 -11.25 -3.35 9.01
C ASN A 32 -11.82 -3.95 7.72
N ASP A 33 -11.23 -5.07 7.28
CA ASP A 33 -11.54 -5.84 6.05
C ASP A 33 -11.45 -5.11 4.69
N ARG A 34 -11.15 -3.81 4.69
CA ARG A 34 -11.01 -2.98 3.48
C ARG A 34 -9.55 -2.74 3.12
N ARG A 35 -9.29 -2.59 1.82
CA ARG A 35 -7.96 -2.30 1.27
C ARG A 35 -7.90 -0.89 0.69
N PHE A 36 -6.78 -0.22 0.85
CA PHE A 36 -6.55 1.16 0.43
C PHE A 36 -5.32 1.21 -0.46
N TYR A 37 -5.49 1.65 -1.70
CA TYR A 37 -4.41 1.87 -2.65
C TYR A 37 -4.11 3.37 -2.68
N VAL A 38 -2.88 3.75 -2.36
CA VAL A 38 -2.44 5.15 -2.40
C VAL A 38 -1.31 5.26 -3.41
N LYS A 39 -1.52 6.08 -4.43
CA LYS A 39 -0.47 6.49 -5.36
C LYS A 39 0.09 7.84 -4.92
N VAL A 40 1.41 7.94 -4.88
CA VAL A 40 2.13 9.19 -4.66
C VAL A 40 3.05 9.41 -5.85
N SER A 41 3.06 10.62 -6.39
CA SER A 41 3.91 11.01 -7.52
C SER A 41 4.37 12.45 -7.34
N PRO A 42 5.67 12.76 -7.53
CA PRO A 42 6.17 14.13 -7.56
C PRO A 42 5.45 15.01 -8.58
N THR A 43 4.92 14.41 -9.66
CA THR A 43 4.17 15.15 -10.69
C THR A 43 2.90 15.81 -10.16
N TYR A 44 2.38 15.34 -9.02
CA TYR A 44 1.21 15.92 -8.35
C TYR A 44 1.59 16.96 -7.28
N PHE A 45 2.88 17.31 -7.15
CA PHE A 45 3.37 18.27 -6.19
C PHE A 45 3.51 19.65 -6.85
N VAL A 46 2.55 20.53 -6.58
CA VAL A 46 2.49 21.88 -7.16
C VAL A 46 3.05 22.90 -6.19
N ASN A 47 4.15 23.56 -6.57
CA ASN A 47 4.86 24.55 -5.74
C ASN A 47 5.25 23.99 -4.35
N SER A 48 5.70 22.74 -4.31
CA SER A 48 6.00 22.04 -3.05
C SER A 48 7.43 21.46 -3.02
N PRO A 49 8.48 22.29 -3.11
CA PRO A 49 9.87 21.82 -3.14
C PRO A 49 10.27 21.03 -1.90
N PHE A 50 9.83 21.40 -0.70
CA PHE A 50 10.19 20.70 0.54
C PHE A 50 9.60 19.30 0.57
N SER A 51 8.32 19.16 0.23
CA SER A 51 7.66 17.85 0.15
C SER A 51 8.24 16.99 -0.98
N THR A 52 8.67 17.62 -2.09
CA THR A 52 9.34 16.92 -3.20
C THR A 52 10.69 16.37 -2.76
N ASP A 53 11.55 17.18 -2.16
CA ASP A 53 12.86 16.75 -1.66
C ASP A 53 12.71 15.64 -0.62
N LYS A 54 11.75 15.81 0.30
CA LYS A 54 11.45 14.80 1.31
C LYS A 54 10.99 13.48 0.67
N TYR A 55 10.10 13.53 -0.31
CA TYR A 55 9.63 12.35 -1.03
C TYR A 55 10.76 11.64 -1.79
N LEU A 56 11.59 12.38 -2.53
CA LEU A 56 12.70 11.83 -3.31
C LEU A 56 13.81 11.23 -2.43
N SER A 57 13.86 11.59 -1.15
CA SER A 57 14.73 10.92 -0.19
C SER A 57 14.24 9.51 0.20
N TYR A 58 12.94 9.21 0.09
CA TYR A 58 12.36 7.95 0.57
C TYR A 58 12.77 6.70 -0.20
N PRO A 59 12.92 6.72 -1.54
CA PRO A 59 13.48 5.59 -2.26
C PRO A 59 14.86 5.16 -1.76
N ASN A 60 15.70 6.10 -1.31
CA ASN A 60 16.99 5.75 -0.70
C ASN A 60 16.80 5.01 0.63
N ILE A 61 15.79 5.40 1.43
CA ILE A 61 15.47 4.77 2.73
C ILE A 61 14.90 3.37 2.54
N ILE A 62 14.10 3.18 1.48
CA ILE A 62 13.37 1.93 1.23
C ILE A 62 14.23 0.89 0.48
N ARG A 63 15.17 1.33 -0.37
CA ARG A 63 16.02 0.43 -1.19
C ARG A 63 17.32 0.04 -0.49
N SER A 64 17.76 0.82 0.48
CA SER A 64 18.82 0.40 1.38
C SER A 64 18.21 -0.67 2.29
N ASP A 65 18.79 -1.86 2.32
CA ASP A 65 18.48 -2.91 3.30
C ASP A 65 18.80 -2.45 4.74
N ASP A 66 19.27 -1.20 4.92
CA ASP A 66 19.41 -0.54 6.20
C ASP A 66 18.08 0.09 6.61
N MET A 67 17.50 -0.41 7.70
CA MET A 67 16.28 0.11 8.33
C MET A 67 16.37 1.60 8.77
N VAL A 68 17.50 2.27 8.56
CA VAL A 68 17.82 3.63 9.03
C VAL A 68 18.75 4.35 8.06
N LEU A 69 18.30 5.48 7.50
CA LEU A 69 19.19 6.48 6.89
C LEU A 69 19.22 7.74 7.77
N GLY A 70 20.27 7.86 8.58
CA GLY A 70 20.41 8.96 9.54
C GLY A 70 19.46 8.80 10.73
N GLU A 71 18.47 9.68 10.86
CA GLU A 71 17.45 9.64 11.93
C GLU A 71 16.04 9.27 11.43
N ILE A 72 15.89 8.96 10.14
CA ILE A 72 14.58 8.66 9.52
C ILE A 72 14.41 7.16 9.39
N TYR A 73 13.36 6.63 10.01
CA TYR A 73 12.95 5.23 9.93
C TYR A 73 11.92 5.01 8.83
N GLU A 74 11.82 3.78 8.33
CA GLU A 74 10.77 3.37 7.39
C GLU A 74 9.35 3.71 7.91
N THR A 75 9.14 3.61 9.23
CA THR A 75 7.89 3.99 9.89
C THR A 75 7.53 5.46 9.74
N ASP A 76 8.53 6.35 9.70
CA ASP A 76 8.31 7.79 9.54
C ASP A 76 7.85 8.11 8.11
N VAL A 77 8.32 7.33 7.14
CA VAL A 77 7.85 7.39 5.75
C VAL A 77 6.38 6.98 5.68
N TYR A 78 6.04 5.84 6.27
CA TYR A 78 4.64 5.38 6.32
C TYR A 78 3.73 6.35 7.06
N GLU A 79 4.17 6.90 8.19
CA GLU A 79 3.37 7.90 8.91
C GLU A 79 3.14 9.15 8.06
N TRP A 80 4.18 9.66 7.40
CA TRP A 80 4.04 10.83 6.53
C TRP A 80 3.06 10.59 5.39
N ILE A 81 3.07 9.41 4.78
CA ILE A 81 2.14 9.05 3.68
C ILE A 81 0.72 8.87 4.18
N ILE A 82 0.52 8.20 5.33
CA ILE A 82 -0.80 7.83 5.84
C ILE A 82 -1.52 9.00 6.48
N ARG A 83 -0.77 9.90 7.15
CA ARG A 83 -1.33 11.00 7.95
C ARG A 83 -2.36 11.85 7.20
N PRO A 84 -2.15 12.26 5.93
CA PRO A 84 -3.17 12.95 5.14
C PRO A 84 -4.49 12.19 4.99
N PHE A 85 -4.45 10.87 4.93
CA PHE A 85 -5.61 10.03 4.66
C PHE A 85 -6.37 9.61 5.91
N GLN A 86 -5.86 9.86 7.12
CA GLN A 86 -6.44 9.33 8.37
C GLN A 86 -7.95 9.56 8.50
N THR A 87 -8.44 10.77 8.25
CA THR A 87 -9.87 11.07 8.34
C THR A 87 -10.69 10.28 7.31
N LEU A 88 -10.17 10.13 6.08
CA LEU A 88 -10.82 9.36 5.02
C LEU A 88 -10.84 7.87 5.40
N LEU A 89 -9.71 7.32 5.86
CA LEU A 89 -9.59 5.93 6.32
C LEU A 89 -10.59 5.62 7.45
N LEU A 90 -10.72 6.52 8.43
CA LEU A 90 -11.68 6.36 9.53
C LEU A 90 -13.13 6.39 9.05
N SER A 91 -13.45 7.24 8.07
CA SER A 91 -14.81 7.33 7.52
C SER A 91 -15.18 6.13 6.64
N LEU A 92 -14.23 5.60 5.87
CA LEU A 92 -14.45 4.53 4.91
C LEU A 92 -14.29 3.14 5.53
N ALA A 93 -13.51 3.01 6.60
CA ALA A 93 -13.33 1.80 7.37
C ALA A 93 -13.50 2.09 8.88
N PRO A 94 -14.73 2.44 9.32
CA PRO A 94 -15.00 2.71 10.72
C PRO A 94 -14.77 1.45 11.56
N GLU A 95 -14.54 1.61 12.86
CA GLU A 95 -14.43 0.47 13.75
C GLU A 95 -15.77 -0.29 13.82
N PRO A 96 -15.74 -1.64 13.80
CA PRO A 96 -16.95 -2.41 13.92
C PRO A 96 -17.58 -2.17 15.29
N ALA A 97 -18.90 -1.96 15.34
CA ALA A 97 -19.65 -1.74 16.58
C ALA A 97 -19.75 -2.99 17.49
N GLY A 98 -19.13 -4.10 17.09
CA GLY A 98 -19.21 -5.40 17.75
C GLY A 98 -17.84 -6.07 17.84
N PRO A 99 -17.78 -7.35 18.24
CA PRO A 99 -16.52 -8.07 18.29
C PRO A 99 -15.84 -8.06 16.92
N PRO A 100 -14.49 -8.02 16.87
CA PRO A 100 -13.76 -7.99 15.62
C PRO A 100 -14.21 -9.15 14.73
N LYS A 101 -14.64 -8.83 13.51
CA LYS A 101 -15.06 -9.81 12.51
C LYS A 101 -13.84 -10.68 12.16
N ASN A 102 -14.02 -12.00 12.19
CA ASN A 102 -13.02 -12.92 11.64
C ASN A 102 -12.95 -12.69 10.13
N ILE A 103 -11.81 -12.20 9.64
CA ILE A 103 -11.56 -11.98 8.21
C ILE A 103 -11.46 -13.36 7.56
N THR A 104 -12.36 -13.67 6.63
CA THR A 104 -12.27 -14.92 5.86
C THR A 104 -11.20 -14.82 4.79
N LEU A 105 -10.70 -15.96 4.29
CA LEU A 105 -9.80 -15.97 3.13
C LEU A 105 -10.42 -15.26 1.91
N LYS A 106 -11.75 -15.35 1.75
CA LYS A 106 -12.47 -14.63 0.69
C LYS A 106 -12.39 -13.11 0.89
N ASP A 107 -12.63 -12.63 2.12
CA ASP A 107 -12.50 -11.19 2.45
C ASP A 107 -11.04 -10.71 2.28
N TYR A 108 -10.08 -11.61 2.50
CA TYR A 108 -8.67 -11.33 2.31
C TYR A 108 -8.26 -11.23 0.83
N LEU A 109 -8.75 -12.15 0.00
CA LEU A 109 -8.43 -12.21 -1.44
C LEU A 109 -9.25 -11.20 -2.24
N PHE A 110 -10.48 -10.89 -1.83
CA PHE A 110 -11.38 -10.00 -2.55
C PHE A 110 -11.97 -8.91 -1.64
N PRO A 111 -11.12 -8.05 -1.05
CA PRO A 111 -11.60 -6.98 -0.19
C PRO A 111 -12.36 -5.93 -1.00
N GLU A 112 -13.29 -5.25 -0.34
CA GLU A 112 -13.70 -3.92 -0.79
C GLU A 112 -12.48 -3.00 -0.74
N TYR A 113 -12.30 -2.18 -1.77
CA TYR A 113 -11.12 -1.34 -1.89
C TYR A 113 -11.45 0.10 -2.25
N PHE A 114 -10.52 0.98 -1.90
CA PHE A 114 -10.55 2.39 -2.23
C PHE A 114 -9.20 2.79 -2.83
N ALA A 115 -9.22 3.66 -3.85
CA ALA A 115 -8.02 4.17 -4.48
C ALA A 115 -7.90 5.68 -4.24
N PHE A 116 -6.67 6.12 -4.03
CA PHE A 116 -6.33 7.49 -3.72
C PHE A 116 -5.06 7.94 -4.44
N GLU A 117 -5.00 9.23 -4.70
CA GLU A 117 -3.80 9.95 -5.10
C GLU A 117 -3.48 11.02 -4.04
N LEU A 118 -2.19 11.25 -3.77
CA LEU A 118 -1.74 12.33 -2.92
C LEU A 118 -1.30 13.52 -3.78
N ASP A 119 -2.12 14.58 -3.82
CA ASP A 119 -1.70 15.87 -4.36
C ASP A 119 -1.03 16.67 -3.22
N ILE A 120 0.03 17.44 -3.51
CA ILE A 120 0.61 18.37 -2.52
C ILE A 120 0.70 19.76 -3.14
N ILE A 121 -0.14 20.68 -2.67
CA ILE A 121 -0.27 22.02 -3.26
C ILE A 121 0.20 23.05 -2.24
N ASN A 122 1.27 23.78 -2.57
CA ASN A 122 1.91 24.75 -1.66
C ASN A 122 2.26 24.11 -0.30
N GLU A 123 2.93 22.95 -0.32
CA GLU A 123 3.33 22.16 0.85
C GLU A 123 2.17 21.60 1.70
N LYS A 124 0.95 21.67 1.21
CA LYS A 124 -0.23 21.14 1.90
C LYS A 124 -0.68 19.84 1.25
N PRO A 125 -0.76 18.73 2.00
CA PRO A 125 -1.24 17.48 1.47
C PRO A 125 -2.75 17.57 1.23
N CYS A 126 -3.15 17.18 0.02
CA CYS A 126 -4.53 17.17 -0.48
C CYS A 126 -4.85 15.75 -0.94
N PRO A 127 -5.31 14.86 -0.04
CA PRO A 127 -5.68 13.50 -0.43
C PRO A 127 -6.90 13.53 -1.35
N ARG A 128 -6.82 12.88 -2.50
CA ARG A 128 -7.90 12.82 -3.48
C ARG A 128 -8.31 11.37 -3.71
N GLN A 129 -9.60 11.08 -3.49
CA GLN A 129 -10.15 9.78 -3.85
C GLN A 129 -10.28 9.70 -5.36
N VAL A 130 -9.79 8.62 -5.95
CA VAL A 130 -9.93 8.32 -7.36
C VAL A 130 -10.80 7.08 -7.53
N PHE A 131 -11.68 7.11 -8.54
CA PHE A 131 -12.43 5.95 -8.94
C PHE A 131 -11.66 5.30 -10.08
N PRO A 132 -11.00 4.16 -9.84
CA PRO A 132 -10.17 3.57 -10.87
C PRO A 132 -11.09 3.06 -11.99
N THR A 133 -10.82 3.49 -13.23
CA THR A 133 -11.59 3.10 -14.42
C THR A 133 -11.44 1.61 -14.72
N ASP A 134 -10.30 1.03 -14.34
CA ASP A 134 -9.99 -0.39 -14.38
C ASP A 134 -9.94 -0.94 -12.95
N LYS A 135 -10.31 -2.22 -12.77
CA LYS A 135 -10.12 -2.90 -11.47
C LYS A 135 -8.65 -2.72 -11.08
N PRO A 136 -8.32 -2.35 -9.83
CA PRO A 136 -6.93 -2.31 -9.40
C PRO A 136 -6.38 -3.69 -9.68
N HIS A 137 -5.44 -3.75 -10.61
CA HIS A 137 -4.74 -4.99 -10.87
C HIS A 137 -4.20 -5.42 -9.51
N MET A 138 -4.71 -6.54 -9.00
CA MET A 138 -3.96 -7.33 -8.04
C MET A 138 -2.74 -7.75 -8.82
N ALA A 139 -1.73 -6.89 -8.82
CA ALA A 139 -0.42 -7.24 -9.27
C ALA A 139 0.04 -8.29 -8.27
N SER A 140 -0.25 -9.56 -8.57
CA SER A 140 0.47 -10.70 -8.04
C SER A 140 1.87 -10.63 -8.65
N THR A 141 2.62 -9.57 -8.38
CA THR A 141 3.99 -9.40 -8.82
C THR A 141 4.88 -10.08 -7.80
N LEU A 142 4.68 -11.40 -7.68
CA LEU A 142 5.79 -12.28 -7.33
C LEU A 142 6.73 -12.21 -8.54
N ARG A 143 7.79 -11.40 -8.42
CA ARG A 143 8.95 -11.55 -9.29
C ARG A 143 9.62 -12.85 -8.84
N LEU A 144 9.39 -13.90 -9.62
CA LEU A 144 10.14 -15.14 -9.50
C LEU A 144 11.41 -14.93 -10.34
N ASP A 145 12.57 -15.11 -9.74
CA ASP A 145 13.82 -15.11 -10.50
C ASP A 145 13.92 -16.36 -11.38
N ASP A 146 14.76 -16.27 -12.41
CA ASP A 146 14.90 -17.34 -13.41
C ASP A 146 15.42 -18.64 -12.75
N ASP A 147 16.31 -18.54 -11.76
CA ASP A 147 16.83 -19.70 -11.03
C ASP A 147 15.70 -20.43 -10.27
N PHE A 148 14.79 -19.69 -9.63
CA PHE A 148 13.61 -20.25 -8.96
C PHE A 148 12.65 -20.88 -9.96
N LEU A 149 12.46 -20.27 -11.14
CA LEU A 149 11.60 -20.83 -12.19
C LEU A 149 12.16 -22.13 -12.77
N ASP A 150 13.48 -22.18 -12.97
CA ASP A 150 14.19 -23.37 -13.42
C ASP A 150 14.10 -24.49 -12.36
N ASP A 151 14.33 -24.17 -11.09
CA ASP A 151 14.17 -25.12 -9.98
C ASP A 151 12.72 -25.60 -9.85
N LEU A 152 11.74 -24.71 -10.04
CA LEU A 152 10.32 -25.04 -10.02
C LEU A 152 9.97 -26.06 -11.12
N GLU A 153 10.57 -25.94 -12.29
CA GLU A 153 10.42 -26.90 -13.39
C GLU A 153 11.01 -28.29 -13.04
N THR A 154 12.02 -28.35 -12.17
CA THR A 154 12.58 -29.65 -11.74
C THR A 154 11.71 -30.38 -10.70
N TRP A 155 10.98 -29.65 -9.86
CA TRP A 155 10.18 -30.24 -8.76
C TRP A 155 8.68 -30.25 -9.02
N THR A 156 8.21 -29.65 -10.12
CA THR A 156 6.80 -29.66 -10.50
C THR A 156 6.60 -30.20 -11.91
N ALA A 157 5.54 -31.00 -12.08
CA ALA A 157 5.07 -31.41 -13.40
C ALA A 157 3.82 -30.61 -13.73
N PHE A 158 3.88 -29.78 -14.78
CA PHE A 158 2.70 -29.11 -15.29
C PHE A 158 1.83 -30.11 -16.05
N TYR A 159 0.64 -30.39 -15.51
CA TYR A 159 -0.35 -31.20 -16.19
C TYR A 159 -1.27 -30.29 -17.01
N ASP A 160 -1.41 -30.60 -18.29
CA ASP A 160 -2.47 -30.03 -19.11
C ASP A 160 -3.83 -30.47 -18.53
N PRO A 161 -4.72 -29.55 -18.11
CA PRO A 161 -6.04 -29.90 -17.58
C PRO A 161 -6.86 -30.78 -18.54
N ALA A 162 -6.65 -30.66 -19.85
CA ALA A 162 -7.32 -31.47 -20.87
C ALA A 162 -6.79 -32.92 -20.96
N ARG A 163 -5.66 -33.22 -20.29
CA ARG A 163 -5.04 -34.56 -20.24
C ARG A 163 -5.36 -35.32 -18.96
N ILE A 164 -6.12 -34.74 -18.05
CA ILE A 164 -6.60 -35.43 -16.84
C ILE A 164 -7.86 -36.21 -17.23
N VAL A 165 -7.68 -37.50 -17.51
CA VAL A 165 -8.80 -38.42 -17.76
C VAL A 165 -9.25 -38.97 -16.40
N TYR A 166 -10.53 -38.76 -16.06
CA TYR A 166 -11.18 -39.32 -14.87
C TYR A 166 -11.48 -40.82 -15.02
#